data_AF-A0A3S4HXJ5-F1
#
_entry.id   AF-A0A3S4HXJ5-F1
#
_cell.length_a   1.000
_cell.length_b   1.000
_cell.length_c   1.000
_cell.angle_alpha   90.00
_cell.angle_beta   90.00
_cell.angle_gamma   90.00
#
_symmetry.space_group_name_H-M   'P 1'
#
loop_
_entity.id
_entity.type
_entity.pdbx_description
1 polymer ?
#
loop_
_entity_poly.entity_id
_entity_poly.type
_entity_poly.pdbx_seq_one_letter_code
_entity_poly.pdbx_strand_id
1 'polypeptide(L)'
;MSLNFLDFEQPIAELEAKIDSLTAVSRQDEKLDINIDEEVHRLREKSVELTRKIFADLGAWQVAQLARHPRRPYTLDYVRLAFDEFDELGR
;
A
#
# COMPACT_ATOMS: atom_id res chain seq x y z
N MET A 1 14.80 6.15 -0.59
CA MET A 1 13.94 5.73 -1.71
C MET A 1 12.68 6.55 -1.62
N SER A 2 12.39 7.40 -2.61
CA SER A 2 11.19 8.23 -2.57
C SER A 2 9.97 7.32 -2.72
N LEU A 3 9.17 7.23 -1.66
CA LEU A 3 7.81 6.73 -1.80
C LEU A 3 7.07 7.76 -2.65
N ASN A 4 7.01 7.53 -3.96
CA ASN A 4 6.32 8.39 -4.91
C ASN A 4 4.82 8.14 -4.79
N PHE A 5 4.24 8.45 -3.62
CA PHE A 5 2.80 8.45 -3.43
C PHE A 5 2.19 9.50 -4.35
N LEU A 6 1.11 9.13 -5.03
CA LEU A 6 0.31 10.10 -5.78
C LEU A 6 -0.44 11.02 -4.80
N ASP A 7 -0.81 12.22 -5.24
CA ASP A 7 -1.45 13.22 -4.35
C ASP A 7 -2.70 12.67 -3.65
N PHE A 8 -3.45 11.81 -4.35
CA PHE A 8 -4.64 11.16 -3.80
C PHE A 8 -4.33 9.98 -2.86
N GLU A 9 -3.11 9.49 -2.83
CA GLU A 9 -2.66 8.42 -1.93
C GLU A 9 -2.07 8.96 -0.61
N GLN A 10 -1.79 10.27 -0.52
CA GLN A 10 -1.27 10.90 0.70
C GLN A 10 -2.09 10.59 1.97
N PRO A 11 -3.43 10.64 1.96
CA PRO A 11 -4.23 10.33 3.15
C PRO A 11 -4.05 8.88 3.63
N ILE A 12 -3.74 7.96 2.72
CA ILE A 12 -3.47 6.55 3.03
C ILE A 12 -2.07 6.43 3.63
N ALA A 13 -1.07 7.07 3.02
CA ALA A 13 0.31 7.06 3.48
C ALA A 13 0.46 7.64 4.90
N GLU A 14 -0.23 8.73 5.22
CA GLU A 14 -0.25 9.30 6.57
C GLU A 14 -0.84 8.32 7.60
N LEU A 15 -1.88 7.60 7.21
CA LEU A 15 -2.58 6.67 8.09
C LEU A 15 -1.75 5.38 8.31
N GLU A 16 -1.06 4.90 7.27
CA GLU A 16 -0.06 3.82 7.38
C GLU A 16 1.13 4.23 8.26
N ALA A 17 1.68 5.44 8.09
CA ALA A 17 2.76 5.94 8.95
C ALA A 17 2.33 6.03 10.43
N LYS A 18 1.06 6.38 10.68
CA LYS A 18 0.49 6.38 12.03
C LYS A 18 0.35 4.96 12.59
N ILE A 19 -0.07 3.99 11.79
CA ILE A 19 -0.12 2.57 12.17
C ILE A 19 1.28 2.04 12.50
N ASP A 20 2.28 2.36 11.66
CA ASP A 20 3.65 1.92 11.86
C ASP A 20 4.27 2.51 13.13
N SER A 21 4.02 3.78 13.41
CA SER A 21 4.50 4.42 14.65
C SER A 21 3.84 3.82 15.90
N LEU A 22 2.53 3.56 15.88
CA LEU A 22 1.84 2.90 16.99
C LEU A 22 2.32 1.45 17.19
N THR A 23 2.54 0.72 16.09
CA THR A 23 3.08 -0.65 16.12
C THR A 23 4.51 -0.66 16.68
N ALA A 24 5.33 0.35 16.36
CA ALA A 24 6.68 0.47 16.90
C ALA A 24 6.69 0.77 18.41
N VAL A 25 5.72 1.56 18.89
CA VAL A 25 5.57 1.88 20.33
C VAL A 25 5.07 0.67 21.13
N SER A 26 4.09 -0.10 20.64
CA SER A 26 3.64 -1.32 21.35
C SER A 26 4.78 -2.33 21.53
N ARG A 27 5.66 -2.49 20.54
CA ARG A 27 6.85 -3.34 20.64
C ARG A 27 7.87 -2.91 21.70
N GLN A 28 7.83 -1.66 22.15
CA GLN A 28 8.76 -1.14 23.17
C GLN A 28 8.20 -1.24 24.60
N ASP A 29 6.88 -1.28 24.76
CA ASP A 29 6.19 -1.29 26.06
C ASP A 29 5.14 -2.41 26.16
N GLU A 30 5.56 -3.61 26.58
CA GLU A 30 4.73 -4.83 26.73
C GLU A 30 3.51 -4.69 27.67
N LYS A 31 3.43 -3.62 28.49
CA LYS A 31 2.34 -3.42 29.46
C LYS A 31 1.11 -2.70 28.88
N LEU A 32 1.21 -2.12 27.69
CA LEU A 32 0.12 -1.37 27.03
C LEU A 32 -0.48 -2.10 25.82
N ASP A 33 -0.06 -3.34 25.59
CA ASP A 33 -0.23 -4.07 24.33
C ASP A 33 -1.71 -4.21 23.89
N ILE A 34 -2.60 -4.54 24.84
CA ILE A 34 -4.01 -4.85 24.51
C ILE A 34 -4.77 -3.64 23.94
N ASN A 35 -4.54 -2.43 24.47
CA ASN A 35 -5.27 -1.23 24.04
C ASN A 35 -4.68 -0.65 22.74
N ILE A 36 -3.37 -0.83 22.53
CA ILE A 36 -2.69 -0.38 21.31
C ILE A 36 -3.05 -1.30 20.14
N ASP A 37 -3.13 -2.61 20.35
CA ASP A 37 -3.51 -3.56 19.30
C ASP A 37 -4.94 -3.33 18.77
N GLU A 38 -5.91 -3.07 19.65
CA GLU A 38 -7.27 -2.73 19.25
C GLU A 38 -7.31 -1.43 18.42
N GLU A 39 -6.57 -0.40 18.84
CA GLU A 39 -6.49 0.87 18.12
C GLU A 39 -5.79 0.72 16.76
N VAL A 40 -4.70 -0.05 16.70
CA VAL A 40 -4.01 -0.38 15.45
C VAL A 40 -4.95 -1.13 14.51
N HIS A 41 -5.73 -2.08 15.03
CA HIS A 41 -6.67 -2.83 14.21
C HIS A 41 -7.77 -1.91 13.63
N ARG A 42 -8.32 -1.01 14.44
CA ARG A 42 -9.31 0.00 14.01
C ARG A 42 -8.74 0.95 12.96
N LEU A 43 -7.49 1.40 13.13
CA LEU A 43 -6.81 2.25 12.16
C LEU A 43 -6.56 1.50 10.85
N ARG A 44 -6.17 0.23 10.88
CA ARG A 44 -6.01 -0.60 9.68
C ARG A 44 -7.31 -0.75 8.91
N GLU A 45 -8.43 -1.02 9.59
CA GLU A 45 -9.75 -1.08 8.96
C GLU A 45 -10.12 0.23 8.27
N LYS A 46 -9.87 1.36 8.96
CA LYS A 46 -10.08 2.70 8.40
C LYS A 46 -9.19 2.97 7.20
N SER A 47 -7.94 2.50 7.20
CA SER A 47 -7.03 2.58 6.05
C SER A 47 -7.59 1.86 4.83
N VAL A 48 -8.07 0.63 5.03
CA VAL A 48 -8.66 -0.18 3.96
C VAL A 48 -9.93 0.46 3.42
N GLU A 49 -10.80 0.97 4.29
CA GLU A 49 -12.02 1.67 3.88
C GLU A 49 -11.71 2.93 3.08
N LEU A 50 -10.76 3.75 3.55
CA LEU A 50 -10.33 4.97 2.87
C LEU A 50 -9.72 4.67 1.52
N THR A 51 -8.86 3.65 1.44
CA THR A 51 -8.27 3.16 0.19
C THR A 51 -9.37 2.76 -0.78
N ARG A 52 -10.36 1.96 -0.35
CA ARG A 52 -11.48 1.58 -1.23
C ARG A 52 -12.26 2.80 -1.73
N LYS A 53 -12.53 3.78 -0.87
CA LYS A 53 -13.27 5.00 -1.27
C LYS A 53 -12.51 5.83 -2.30
N ILE A 54 -11.21 6.06 -2.08
CA ILE A 54 -10.36 6.85 -2.98
C ILE A 54 -10.24 6.14 -4.34
N PHE A 55 -9.96 4.84 -4.33
CA PHE A 55 -9.78 4.08 -5.57
C PHE A 55 -11.10 3.83 -6.32
N ALA A 56 -12.25 3.88 -5.65
CA ALA A 56 -13.55 3.76 -6.29
C ALA A 56 -13.99 5.03 -7.05
N ASP A 57 -13.53 6.21 -6.64
CA ASP A 57 -13.91 7.51 -7.22
C ASP A 57 -12.75 8.16 -8.01
N LEU A 58 -11.88 7.33 -8.61
CA LEU A 58 -10.75 7.84 -9.40
C LEU A 58 -11.23 8.52 -10.69
N GLY A 59 -10.85 9.79 -10.86
CA GLY A 59 -11.01 10.51 -12.10
C GLY A 59 -10.08 9.99 -13.20
N ALA A 60 -10.43 10.26 -14.46
CA ALA A 60 -9.69 9.77 -15.63
C ALA A 60 -8.19 10.12 -15.62
N TRP A 61 -7.83 11.31 -15.13
CA TRP A 61 -6.43 11.72 -14.98
C TRP A 61 -5.69 10.94 -13.89
N GLN A 62 -6.33 10.69 -12.75
CA GLN A 62 -5.75 9.92 -11.65
C GLN A 62 -5.51 8.47 -12.07
N VAL A 63 -6.41 7.88 -12.87
CA VAL A 63 -6.20 6.56 -13.49
C VAL A 63 -4.97 6.57 -14.41
N ALA A 64 -4.79 7.62 -15.22
CA ALA A 64 -3.61 7.76 -16.07
C ALA A 64 -2.31 7.90 -15.26
N GLN A 65 -2.34 8.60 -14.12
CA GLN A 65 -1.21 8.68 -13.19
C GLN A 65 -0.89 7.30 -12.58
N LEU A 66 -1.90 6.56 -12.12
CA LEU A 66 -1.73 5.22 -11.56
C LEU A 66 -1.16 4.24 -12.60
N ALA A 67 -1.61 4.32 -13.85
CA ALA A 67 -1.07 3.51 -14.95
C ALA A 67 0.42 3.76 -15.22
N ARG A 68 0.94 4.92 -14.82
CA ARG A 68 2.35 5.33 -14.94
C ARG A 68 3.09 5.24 -13.60
N HIS A 69 2.49 4.61 -12.59
CA HIS A 69 3.09 4.52 -11.27
C HIS A 69 4.46 3.83 -11.34
N PRO A 70 5.52 4.37 -10.70
CA PRO A 70 6.88 3.81 -10.79
C PRO A 70 7.01 2.37 -10.29
N ARG A 71 6.10 1.93 -9.41
CA ARG A 71 6.06 0.56 -8.89
C ARG A 71 5.03 -0.34 -9.60
N ARG A 72 4.45 0.10 -10.71
CA ARG A 72 3.49 -0.73 -11.46
C ARG A 72 4.24 -1.97 -11.99
N PRO A 73 3.76 -3.20 -11.73
CA PRO A 73 4.39 -4.39 -12.27
C PRO A 73 4.42 -4.35 -13.80
N TYR A 74 5.57 -4.69 -14.37
CA TYR A 74 5.79 -4.81 -15.81
C TYR A 74 5.54 -6.23 -16.29
N THR A 75 5.56 -6.43 -17.60
CA THR A 75 5.25 -7.73 -18.23
C THR A 75 6.02 -8.89 -17.60
N LEU A 76 7.33 -8.73 -17.40
CA LEU A 76 8.17 -9.80 -16.82
C LEU A 76 7.83 -10.08 -15.35
N ASP A 77 7.31 -9.11 -14.60
CA ASP A 77 6.87 -9.34 -13.22
C ASP A 77 5.66 -10.28 -13.21
N TYR A 78 4.69 -10.06 -14.10
CA TYR A 78 3.56 -10.97 -14.24
C TYR A 78 3.99 -12.36 -14.72
N VAL A 79 4.90 -12.42 -15.70
CA VAL A 79 5.40 -13.70 -16.21
C VAL A 79 6.03 -14.51 -15.09
N ARG A 80 6.90 -13.90 -14.28
CA ARG A 80 7.56 -14.56 -13.14
C ARG A 80 6.61 -14.99 -12.03
N LEU A 81 5.49 -14.30 -11.85
CA LEU A 81 4.53 -14.59 -10.78
C LEU A 81 3.46 -15.60 -11.20
N ALA A 82 3.18 -15.72 -12.50
CA ALA A 82 2.06 -16.51 -13.01
C ALA A 82 2.50 -17.75 -13.81
N PHE A 83 3.75 -17.81 -14.28
CA PHE A 83 4.26 -18.89 -15.10
C PHE A 83 5.59 -19.41 -14.57
N ASP A 84 5.76 -20.73 -14.65
CA ASP A 84 7.02 -21.41 -14.45
C ASP A 84 7.64 -21.76 -15.81
N GLU A 85 8.96 -21.93 -15.86
CA GLU A 85 9.70 -22.37 -17.07
C GLU A 85 9.49 -21.47 -18.31
N PHE A 86 9.41 -20.15 -18.11
CA PHE A 86 9.30 -19.20 -19.23
C PHE A 86 10.65 -18.99 -19.94
N ASP A 87 10.72 -19.39 -21.20
CA ASP A 87 11.85 -19.10 -22.10
C ASP A 87 11.57 -17.85 -22.94
N GLU A 88 12.33 -16.79 -22.71
CA GLU A 88 12.27 -15.57 -23.53
C GLU A 88 13.01 -15.76 -24.86
N LEU A 89 12.28 -15.70 -25.98
CA LEU A 89 12.86 -15.80 -27.31
C LEU A 89 13.31 -14.41 -27.82
N GLY A 90 14.59 -14.10 -27.60
CA GLY A 90 15.28 -12.95 -28.21
C GLY A 90 16.00 -13.33 -29.51
N ARG A 91 16.24 -12.35 -30.38
CA ARG A 91 17.11 -12.50 -31.55
C ARG A 91 18.55 -12.13 -31.22
#